data_AF-A0AAJ6VKP5-F1
#
_entry.id   AF-A0AAJ6VKP5-F1
#
_cell.length_a   1.000
_cell.length_b   1.000
_cell.length_c   1.000
_cell.angle_alpha   90.00
_cell.angle_beta   90.00
_cell.angle_gamma   90.00
#
_symmetry.space_group_name_H-M   'P 1'
#
loop_
_entity.id
_entity.type
_entity.pdbx_description
1 polymer ?
#
loop_
_entity_poly.entity_id
_entity_poly.type
_entity_poly.pdbx_seq_one_letter_code
_entity_poly.pdbx_strand_id
1 'polypeptide(L)'
;MKSDKYLYPPKLLTLPEEVLRNILNFLNYDTIANLRLTCHRFNYLCGSVLNIQFKKLRIQVKNYYNLEIEMKRRLPLTNRNQIITFLSDELQKLQSIFGKHIDNKCCCFFAGKILDEAYNIYNIMKMNDYFLDSVGTHKIPYALQIMNAFFILFKKLQQYLDLSNHFKQYF
;
A
#
# COMPACT_ATOMS: atom_id res chain seq x y z
N MET A 1 55.90 -0.93 -7.59
CA MET A 1 54.83 -0.28 -6.80
C MET A 1 53.75 0.23 -7.74
N LYS A 2 52.70 -0.57 -7.99
CA LYS A 2 51.50 -0.09 -8.71
C LYS A 2 50.51 0.32 -7.63
N SER A 3 50.23 1.62 -7.57
CA SER A 3 49.33 2.26 -6.61
C SER A 3 47.93 1.66 -6.70
N ASP A 4 47.49 1.04 -5.62
CA ASP A 4 46.08 0.73 -5.37
C ASP A 4 45.28 2.03 -5.47
N LYS A 5 44.56 2.18 -6.59
CA LYS A 5 43.57 3.24 -6.75
C LYS A 5 42.49 2.96 -5.73
N TYR A 6 42.48 3.73 -4.64
CA TYR A 6 41.39 3.84 -3.67
C TYR A 6 40.05 3.79 -4.41
N LEU A 7 39.41 2.63 -4.37
CA LEU A 7 38.10 2.40 -4.96
C LEU A 7 37.13 3.13 -4.04
N TYR A 8 36.81 4.39 -4.36
CA TYR A 8 35.76 5.09 -3.64
C TYR A 8 34.52 4.19 -3.64
N PRO A 9 33.92 3.92 -2.47
CA PRO A 9 32.74 3.08 -2.42
C PRO A 9 31.70 3.66 -3.37
N PRO A 10 31.00 2.84 -4.18
CA PRO A 10 30.00 3.34 -5.10
C PRO A 10 29.00 4.18 -4.31
N LYS A 11 28.87 5.46 -4.71
CA LYS A 11 27.88 6.34 -4.09
C LYS A 11 26.52 5.70 -4.31
N LEU A 12 25.66 5.66 -3.28
CA LEU A 12 24.35 5.00 -3.34
C LEU A 12 23.57 5.32 -4.64
N LEU A 13 23.55 6.59 -5.04
CA LEU A 13 22.82 7.05 -6.24
C LEU A 13 23.45 6.61 -7.58
N THR A 14 24.70 6.14 -7.58
CA THR A 14 25.38 5.60 -8.77
C THR A 14 25.07 4.12 -9.01
N LEU A 15 24.40 3.46 -8.07
CA LEU A 15 23.96 2.09 -8.24
C LEU A 15 22.92 1.98 -9.36
N PRO A 16 22.88 0.84 -10.09
CA PRO A 16 21.82 0.53 -11.04
C PRO A 16 20.44 0.64 -10.41
N GLU A 17 19.45 0.95 -11.24
CA GLU A 17 18.08 1.16 -10.81
C GLU A 17 17.49 -0.10 -10.15
N GLU A 18 17.80 -1.29 -10.66
CA GLU A 18 17.32 -2.55 -10.09
C GLU A 18 17.85 -2.76 -8.66
N VAL A 19 19.13 -2.42 -8.43
CA VAL A 19 19.74 -2.53 -7.09
C VAL A 19 19.08 -1.56 -6.13
N LEU A 20 18.85 -0.32 -6.56
CA LEU A 20 18.15 0.68 -5.75
C LEU A 20 16.72 0.23 -5.43
N ARG A 21 15.98 -0.32 -6.40
CA ARG A 21 14.63 -0.86 -6.19
C ARG A 21 14.65 -2.03 -5.22
N ASN A 22 15.65 -2.90 -5.29
CA ASN A 22 15.82 -3.98 -4.31
C ASN A 22 16.06 -3.47 -2.89
N ILE A 23 16.87 -2.42 -2.72
CA ILE A 23 17.06 -1.77 -1.42
C ILE A 23 15.74 -1.20 -0.91
N LEU A 24 14.98 -0.51 -1.77
CA LEU A 24 13.68 0.07 -1.40
C LEU A 24 12.67 -0.98 -0.95
N ASN A 25 12.73 -2.23 -1.44
CA ASN A 25 11.83 -3.31 -1.01
C ASN A 25 11.97 -3.69 0.48
N PHE A 26 13.06 -3.29 1.15
CA PHE A 26 13.25 -3.52 2.58
C PHE A 26 12.71 -2.37 3.44
N LEU A 27 12.16 -1.32 2.84
CA LEU A 27 11.63 -0.15 3.52
C LEU A 27 10.10 -0.15 3.50
N ASN A 28 9.51 0.42 4.55
CA ASN A 28 8.07 0.70 4.58
C ASN A 28 7.71 1.78 3.56
N TYR A 29 6.47 1.75 3.05
CA TYR A 29 6.02 2.70 2.04
C TYR A 29 5.99 4.14 2.54
N ASP A 30 5.76 4.38 3.84
CA ASP A 30 5.89 5.71 4.45
C ASP A 30 7.32 6.25 4.32
N THR A 31 8.33 5.40 4.54
CA THR A 31 9.74 5.77 4.37
C THR A 31 10.05 6.04 2.90
N ILE A 32 9.57 5.19 1.99
CA ILE A 32 9.71 5.38 0.54
C ILE A 32 9.07 6.70 0.09
N ALA A 33 7.91 7.06 0.63
CA ALA A 33 7.26 8.33 0.34
C ALA A 33 8.10 9.53 0.80
N ASN A 34 8.69 9.47 1.99
CA ASN A 34 9.55 10.53 2.52
C ASN A 34 10.88 10.65 1.75
N LEU A 35 11.45 9.54 1.27
CA LEU A 35 12.67 9.55 0.45
C LEU A 35 12.52 10.37 -0.84
N ARG A 36 11.30 10.55 -1.35
CA ARG A 36 11.05 11.38 -2.54
C ARG A 36 11.45 12.84 -2.37
N LEU A 37 11.48 13.35 -1.13
CA LEU A 37 11.84 14.72 -0.83
C LEU A 37 13.37 14.96 -0.84
N THR A 38 14.17 13.89 -0.94
CA THR A 38 15.63 13.99 -0.80
C THR A 38 16.33 14.42 -2.09
N CYS A 39 15.98 13.85 -3.24
CA CYS A 39 16.54 14.21 -4.54
C CYS A 39 15.67 13.74 -5.72
N HIS A 40 15.92 14.28 -6.92
CA HIS A 40 15.15 13.93 -8.13
C HIS A 40 15.19 12.43 -8.48
N ARG A 41 16.34 11.77 -8.27
CA ARG A 41 16.48 10.34 -8.55
C ARG A 41 15.62 9.50 -7.60
N PHE A 42 15.61 9.81 -6.31
CA PHE A 42 14.71 9.15 -5.37
C PHE A 42 13.25 9.50 -5.61
N ASN A 43 12.92 10.75 -5.99
CA ASN A 43 11.55 11.12 -6.35
C ASN A 43 11.00 10.24 -7.49
N TYR A 44 11.79 10.06 -8.56
CA TYR A 44 11.42 9.21 -9.69
C TYR A 44 11.24 7.74 -9.29
N LEU A 45 12.25 7.16 -8.62
CA LEU A 45 12.25 5.73 -8.26
C LEU A 45 11.16 5.39 -7.24
N CYS A 46 11.10 6.15 -6.15
CA CYS A 46 10.13 5.91 -5.08
C CYS A 46 8.70 6.18 -5.57
N GLY A 47 8.49 7.21 -6.40
CA GLY A 47 7.19 7.45 -7.04
C GLY A 47 6.73 6.30 -7.94
N SER A 48 7.65 5.72 -8.71
CA SER A 48 7.39 4.52 -9.51
C SER A 48 7.02 3.32 -8.62
N VAL A 49 7.78 3.07 -7.54
CA VAL A 49 7.49 1.99 -6.59
C VAL A 49 6.10 2.16 -5.97
N LEU A 50 5.77 3.35 -5.46
CA LEU A 50 4.47 3.62 -4.83
C LEU A 50 3.30 3.42 -5.80
N ASN A 51 3.43 3.87 -7.05
CA ASN A 51 2.41 3.67 -8.08
C ASN A 51 2.16 2.18 -8.36
N ILE A 52 3.25 1.42 -8.55
CA ILE A 52 3.18 -0.02 -8.81
C ILE A 52 2.49 -0.73 -7.65
N GLN A 53 2.87 -0.39 -6.42
CA GLN A 53 2.36 -1.08 -5.23
C GLN A 53 0.92 -0.72 -4.91
N PHE A 54 0.49 0.52 -5.16
CA PHE A 54 -0.92 0.90 -5.08
C PHE A 54 -1.77 0.14 -6.10
N LYS A 55 -1.33 0.06 -7.35
CA LYS A 55 -2.02 -0.73 -8.39
C LYS A 55 -2.09 -2.21 -8.02
N LYS A 56 -0.98 -2.78 -7.53
CA LYS A 56 -0.88 -4.19 -7.13
C LYS A 56 -1.83 -4.52 -5.98
N LEU A 57 -1.80 -3.74 -4.91
CA LEU A 57 -2.68 -3.93 -3.75
C LEU A 57 -4.16 -3.88 -4.15
N ARG A 58 -4.54 -2.90 -4.98
CA ARG A 58 -5.92 -2.76 -5.48
C ARG A 58 -6.41 -4.01 -6.21
N ILE A 59 -5.57 -4.58 -7.08
CA ILE A 59 -5.91 -5.80 -7.81
C ILE A 59 -6.04 -6.98 -6.85
N GLN A 60 -5.11 -7.12 -5.90
CA GLN A 60 -5.13 -8.21 -4.91
C GLN A 60 -6.36 -8.16 -4.01
N VAL A 61 -6.69 -6.98 -3.48
CA VAL A 61 -7.87 -6.73 -2.66
C VAL A 61 -9.15 -7.00 -3.44
N LYS A 62 -9.26 -6.51 -4.68
CA LYS A 62 -10.43 -6.74 -5.54
C LYS A 62 -10.63 -8.22 -5.86
N ASN A 63 -9.56 -8.93 -6.19
CA ASN A 63 -9.64 -10.36 -6.49
C ASN A 63 -10.09 -11.16 -5.26
N TYR A 64 -9.51 -10.85 -4.10
CA TYR A 64 -9.89 -11.49 -2.85
C TYR A 64 -11.34 -11.17 -2.45
N TYR A 65 -11.80 -9.92 -2.65
CA TYR A 65 -13.21 -9.56 -2.47
C TYR A 65 -14.16 -10.38 -3.37
N ASN A 66 -13.80 -10.57 -4.65
CA ASN A 66 -14.60 -11.37 -5.57
C ASN A 66 -14.68 -12.84 -5.15
N LEU A 67 -13.56 -13.42 -4.72
CA LEU A 67 -13.53 -14.80 -4.19
C LEU A 67 -14.45 -14.93 -2.96
N GLU A 68 -14.38 -13.97 -2.05
CA GLU A 68 -15.23 -13.91 -0.86
C GLU A 68 -16.74 -13.82 -1.19
N ILE A 69 -17.11 -13.09 -2.25
CA ILE A 69 -18.51 -13.04 -2.73
C ILE A 69 -18.94 -14.39 -3.31
N GLU A 70 -18.08 -15.05 -4.08
CA GLU A 70 -18.37 -16.36 -4.66
C GLU A 70 -18.53 -17.44 -3.57
N MET A 71 -17.69 -17.41 -2.53
CA MET A 71 -17.79 -18.31 -1.37
C MET A 71 -19.07 -18.10 -0.57
N LYS A 72 -19.49 -16.83 -0.36
CA LYS A 72 -20.76 -16.49 0.29
C LYS A 72 -22.00 -17.11 -0.37
N ARG A 73 -21.97 -17.34 -1.69
CA ARG A 73 -23.08 -18.00 -2.39
C ARG A 73 -23.21 -19.49 -2.02
N ARG A 74 -22.17 -20.09 -1.44
CA ARG A 74 -22.10 -21.53 -1.14
C ARG A 74 -22.37 -21.89 0.32
N LEU A 75 -22.14 -20.97 1.28
CA LEU A 75 -22.52 -21.15 2.69
C LEU A 75 -23.09 -19.84 3.28
N PRO A 76 -24.30 -19.87 3.89
CA PRO A 76 -24.81 -18.73 4.65
C PRO A 76 -24.07 -18.66 6.00
N LEU A 77 -23.81 -17.44 6.47
CA LEU A 77 -23.15 -17.05 7.74
C LEU A 77 -21.64 -16.77 7.63
N THR A 78 -21.22 -15.51 7.47
CA THR A 78 -20.57 -14.75 8.56
C THR A 78 -20.25 -13.30 8.19
N ASN A 79 -20.18 -12.45 9.22
CA ASN A 79 -19.74 -11.06 9.25
C ASN A 79 -18.30 -10.76 8.72
N ARG A 80 -17.63 -11.72 8.04
CA ARG A 80 -16.21 -11.65 7.65
C ARG A 80 -15.94 -10.63 6.53
N ASN A 81 -16.92 -10.35 5.68
CA ASN A 81 -16.68 -9.63 4.43
C ASN A 81 -16.72 -8.11 4.54
N GLN A 82 -17.21 -7.54 5.65
CA GLN A 82 -17.37 -6.09 5.76
C GLN A 82 -16.02 -5.34 5.66
N ILE A 83 -14.96 -5.94 6.21
CA ILE A 83 -13.62 -5.35 6.21
C ILE A 83 -13.03 -5.33 4.79
N ILE A 84 -13.08 -6.44 4.05
CA ILE A 84 -12.54 -6.47 2.69
C ILE A 84 -13.35 -5.59 1.74
N THR A 85 -14.68 -5.58 1.89
CA THR A 85 -15.56 -4.67 1.15
C THR A 85 -15.14 -3.22 1.39
N PHE A 86 -15.00 -2.81 2.65
CA PHE A 86 -14.56 -1.46 2.97
C PHE A 86 -13.15 -1.16 2.42
N LEU A 87 -12.18 -2.06 2.60
CA LEU A 87 -10.83 -1.84 2.11
C LEU A 87 -10.83 -1.67 0.58
N SER A 88 -11.61 -2.48 -0.13
CA SER A 88 -11.82 -2.35 -1.57
C SER A 88 -12.42 -0.99 -1.94
N ASP A 89 -13.45 -0.56 -1.22
CA ASP A 89 -14.14 0.72 -1.47
C ASP A 89 -13.23 1.92 -1.23
N GLU A 90 -12.46 1.95 -0.13
CA GLU A 90 -11.54 3.04 0.18
C GLU A 90 -10.39 3.12 -0.84
N LEU A 91 -9.81 1.98 -1.23
CA LEU A 91 -8.79 1.98 -2.28
C LEU A 91 -9.36 2.41 -3.64
N GLN A 92 -10.63 2.11 -3.92
CA GLN A 92 -11.31 2.56 -5.12
C GLN A 92 -11.62 4.06 -5.08
N LYS A 93 -12.00 4.62 -3.92
CA LYS A 93 -12.14 6.07 -3.72
C LYS A 93 -10.83 6.80 -4.01
N LEU A 94 -9.72 6.32 -3.45
CA LEU A 94 -8.40 6.88 -3.72
C LEU A 94 -8.05 6.83 -5.22
N GLN A 95 -8.35 5.74 -5.91
CA GLN A 95 -8.16 5.66 -7.36
C GLN A 95 -9.03 6.68 -8.09
N SER A 96 -10.29 6.85 -7.70
CA SER A 96 -11.19 7.80 -8.35
C SER A 96 -10.66 9.23 -8.26
N ILE A 97 -10.01 9.57 -7.15
CA ILE A 97 -9.47 10.91 -6.89
C ILE A 97 -8.13 11.13 -7.60
N PHE A 98 -7.19 10.20 -7.42
CA PHE A 98 -5.82 10.42 -7.89
C PHE A 98 -5.48 9.73 -9.21
N GLY A 99 -6.31 8.78 -9.66
CA GLY A 99 -6.01 7.91 -10.80
C GLY A 99 -5.65 8.67 -12.06
N LYS A 100 -6.50 9.61 -12.48
CA LYS A 100 -6.27 10.42 -13.68
C LYS A 100 -4.98 11.25 -13.58
N HIS A 101 -4.67 11.79 -12.40
CA HIS A 101 -3.46 12.56 -12.18
C HIS A 101 -2.19 11.70 -12.21
N ILE A 102 -2.28 10.47 -11.68
CA ILE A 102 -1.20 9.49 -11.75
C ILE A 102 -0.97 9.06 -13.21
N ASP A 103 -2.04 8.76 -13.94
CA ASP A 103 -1.97 8.33 -15.34
C ASP A 103 -1.40 9.45 -16.25
N ASN A 104 -1.77 10.71 -15.98
CA ASN A 104 -1.24 11.89 -16.67
C ASN A 104 0.16 12.33 -16.19
N LYS A 105 0.77 11.60 -15.24
CA LYS A 105 2.06 11.94 -14.62
C LYS A 105 2.09 13.31 -13.91
N CYS A 106 0.94 13.86 -13.54
CA CYS A 106 0.83 15.10 -12.76
C CYS A 106 1.29 14.90 -11.31
N CYS A 107 1.07 13.71 -10.76
CA CYS A 107 1.60 13.29 -9.46
C CYS A 107 1.87 11.78 -9.47
N CYS A 108 2.60 11.28 -8.49
CA CYS A 108 2.57 9.86 -8.17
C CYS A 108 1.79 9.65 -6.88
N PHE A 109 1.38 8.42 -6.61
CA PHE A 109 0.85 8.05 -5.32
C PHE A 109 1.86 8.41 -4.22
N PHE A 110 1.41 9.19 -3.23
CA PHE A 110 2.29 9.83 -2.26
C PHE A 110 1.95 9.45 -0.81
N ALA A 111 0.79 8.83 -0.57
CA ALA A 111 0.34 8.44 0.75
C ALA A 111 0.94 7.09 1.18
N GLY A 112 2.26 7.02 1.30
CA GLY A 112 2.99 5.78 1.64
C GLY A 112 2.45 5.09 2.89
N LYS A 113 2.17 5.87 3.95
CA LYS A 113 1.57 5.37 5.18
C LYS A 113 0.19 4.72 5.02
N ILE A 114 -0.58 5.09 3.99
CA ILE A 114 -1.85 4.43 3.67
C ILE A 114 -1.58 3.03 3.09
N LEU A 115 -0.57 2.90 2.23
CA LEU A 115 -0.19 1.60 1.67
C LEU A 115 0.25 0.63 2.76
N ASP A 116 1.08 1.10 3.72
CA ASP A 116 1.54 0.26 4.84
C ASP A 116 0.35 -0.33 5.62
N GLU A 117 -0.62 0.52 6.02
CA GLU A 117 -1.81 0.06 6.76
C GLU A 117 -2.71 -0.85 5.92
N ALA A 118 -2.91 -0.50 4.65
CA ALA A 118 -3.78 -1.26 3.76
C ALA A 118 -3.20 -2.66 3.46
N TYR A 119 -1.88 -2.77 3.27
CA TYR A 119 -1.20 -4.07 3.17
C TYR A 119 -1.26 -4.85 4.48
N ASN A 120 -1.10 -4.18 5.63
CA ASN A 120 -1.23 -4.83 6.93
C ASN A 120 -2.63 -5.46 7.11
N ILE A 121 -3.70 -4.69 6.85
CA ILE A 121 -5.08 -5.21 6.90
C ILE A 121 -5.24 -6.39 5.93
N TYR A 122 -4.84 -6.24 4.67
CA TYR A 122 -4.96 -7.30 3.67
C TYR A 122 -4.22 -8.60 4.08
N ASN A 123 -3.00 -8.48 4.62
CA ASN A 123 -2.21 -9.62 5.07
C ASN A 123 -2.84 -10.30 6.29
N ILE A 124 -3.32 -9.54 7.28
CA ILE A 124 -4.04 -10.10 8.44
C ILE A 124 -5.25 -10.90 7.97
N MET A 125 -6.03 -10.37 7.02
CA MET A 125 -7.18 -11.08 6.45
C MET A 125 -6.78 -12.39 5.78
N LYS A 126 -5.78 -12.35 4.90
CA LYS A 126 -5.30 -13.53 4.18
C LYS A 126 -4.77 -14.62 5.12
N MET A 127 -4.02 -14.25 6.16
CA MET A 127 -3.50 -15.20 7.15
C MET A 127 -4.62 -15.88 7.96
N ASN A 128 -5.71 -15.15 8.23
CA ASN A 128 -6.83 -15.68 8.99
C ASN A 128 -7.60 -16.78 8.26
N ASP A 129 -7.67 -16.75 6.92
CA ASP A 129 -8.31 -17.83 6.16
C ASP A 129 -7.55 -19.15 6.31
N TYR A 130 -6.22 -19.12 6.21
CA TYR A 130 -5.38 -20.31 6.42
C TYR A 130 -5.50 -20.87 7.85
N PHE A 131 -5.71 -20.01 8.84
CA PHE A 131 -5.86 -20.43 10.24
C PHE A 131 -7.25 -21.04 10.52
N LEU A 132 -8.30 -20.53 9.87
CA LEU A 132 -9.66 -21.04 10.03
C LEU A 132 -9.88 -22.41 9.34
N ASP A 133 -9.08 -22.74 8.33
CA ASP A 133 -9.03 -24.08 7.73
C ASP A 133 -8.33 -25.12 8.62
N SER A 134 -7.53 -24.69 9.61
CA SER A 134 -6.65 -25.57 10.38
C SER A 134 -7.05 -25.75 11.85
N VAL A 135 -7.65 -24.75 12.51
CA VAL A 135 -8.06 -24.85 13.92
C VAL A 135 -9.37 -24.11 14.15
N GLY A 136 -10.44 -24.87 14.38
CA GLY A 136 -11.67 -24.32 14.95
C GLY A 136 -11.41 -23.85 16.38
N THR A 137 -11.71 -22.58 16.67
CA THR A 137 -11.83 -21.88 17.98
C THR A 137 -10.82 -20.75 18.27
N HIS A 138 -11.36 -19.71 18.93
CA HIS A 138 -10.79 -18.43 19.42
C HIS A 138 -10.76 -17.21 18.46
N LYS A 139 -11.76 -16.33 18.64
CA LYS A 139 -12.20 -15.30 17.68
C LYS A 139 -12.23 -13.86 18.21
N ILE A 140 -11.38 -13.49 19.18
CA ILE A 140 -11.54 -12.20 19.91
C ILE A 140 -10.32 -11.24 19.89
N PRO A 141 -9.05 -11.65 19.68
CA PRO A 141 -7.94 -10.67 19.58
C PRO A 141 -7.86 -9.91 18.22
N TYR A 142 -8.38 -10.50 17.15
CA TYR A 142 -8.10 -10.06 15.77
C TYR A 142 -9.06 -8.99 15.24
N ALA A 143 -10.34 -9.05 15.64
CA ALA A 143 -11.32 -8.04 15.25
C ALA A 143 -10.87 -6.64 15.72
N LEU A 144 -10.31 -6.55 16.93
CA LEU A 144 -9.79 -5.30 17.48
C LEU A 144 -8.56 -4.79 16.70
N GLN A 145 -7.62 -5.67 16.32
CA GLN A 145 -6.47 -5.29 15.51
C GLN A 145 -6.88 -4.78 14.13
N ILE A 146 -7.82 -5.46 13.48
CA ILE A 146 -8.35 -5.03 12.19
C ILE A 146 -9.13 -3.72 12.32
N MET A 147 -10.00 -3.58 13.33
CA MET A 147 -10.74 -2.35 13.58
C MET A 147 -9.83 -1.17 13.91
N ASN A 148 -8.73 -1.39 14.67
CA ASN A 148 -7.75 -0.36 14.94
C ASN A 148 -7.00 0.05 13.66
N ALA A 149 -6.52 -0.91 12.87
CA ALA A 149 -5.86 -0.63 11.59
C ALA A 149 -6.79 0.11 10.62
N PHE A 150 -8.07 -0.30 10.58
CA PHE A 150 -9.13 0.36 9.82
C PHE A 150 -9.38 1.80 10.29
N PHE A 151 -9.50 2.02 11.60
CA PHE A 151 -9.71 3.35 12.17
C PHE A 151 -8.53 4.27 11.83
N ILE A 152 -7.31 3.74 11.92
CA ILE A 152 -6.08 4.44 11.52
C ILE A 152 -6.11 4.76 10.02
N LEU A 153 -6.48 3.79 9.17
CA LEU A 153 -6.61 3.99 7.72
C LEU A 153 -7.64 5.07 7.41
N PHE A 154 -8.83 5.01 8.01
CA PHE A 154 -9.90 5.97 7.81
C PHE A 154 -9.50 7.39 8.26
N LYS A 155 -8.87 7.51 9.43
CA LYS A 155 -8.36 8.80 9.93
C LYS A 155 -7.30 9.40 8.99
N LYS A 156 -6.38 8.57 8.48
CA LYS A 156 -5.39 9.00 7.49
C LYS A 156 -6.06 9.41 6.19
N LEU A 157 -6.99 8.60 5.67
CA LEU A 157 -7.74 8.90 4.46
C LEU A 157 -8.42 10.26 4.53
N GLN A 158 -9.11 10.57 5.63
CA GLN A 158 -9.70 11.90 5.88
C GLN A 158 -8.67 13.02 5.72
N GLN A 159 -7.51 12.92 6.38
CA GLN A 159 -6.44 13.91 6.26
C GLN A 159 -5.94 14.09 4.81
N TYR A 160 -5.81 12.99 4.05
CA TYR A 160 -5.39 13.04 2.66
C TYR A 160 -6.47 13.57 1.70
N LEU A 161 -7.75 13.34 2.00
CA LEU A 161 -8.88 13.86 1.25
C LEU A 161 -9.03 15.38 1.45
N ASP A 162 -8.82 15.88 2.66
CA ASP A 162 -8.83 17.31 2.95
C ASP A 162 -7.71 18.04 2.18
N LEU A 163 -6.52 17.43 2.11
CA LEU A 163 -5.43 17.91 1.25
C LEU A 163 -5.82 17.89 -0.23
N SER A 164 -6.58 16.87 -0.69
CA SER A 164 -7.05 16.78 -2.08
C SER A 164 -8.11 17.82 -2.44
N ASN A 165 -8.96 18.22 -1.49
CA ASN A 165 -9.96 19.28 -1.70
C ASN A 165 -9.28 20.65 -1.91
N HIS A 166 -8.12 20.87 -1.29
CA HIS A 166 -7.28 22.01 -1.61
C HIS A 166 -6.78 21.95 -3.06
N PHE A 167 -6.33 20.79 -3.55
CA PHE A 167 -5.94 20.62 -4.97
C PHE A 167 -7.11 20.82 -5.94
N LYS A 168 -8.34 20.44 -5.58
CA LYS A 168 -9.54 20.70 -6.41
C LYS A 168 -9.90 22.18 -6.55
N GLN A 169 -9.35 23.08 -5.72
CA GLN A 169 -9.61 24.53 -5.85
C GLN A 169 -8.65 25.23 -6.81
N TYR A 170 -7.57 24.56 -7.22
CA TYR A 170 -6.56 25.11 -8.14
C TYR A 170 -6.67 24.52 -9.56
N PHE A 171 -7.71 23.73 -9.84
CA PHE A 171 -8.00 23.11 -11.14
C PHE A 171 -9.51 23.06 -11.38
#